data_AF-A0A0H3CT58-F1
#
_entry.id   AF-A0A0H3CT58-F1
#
_cell.length_a   1.000
_cell.length_b   1.000
_cell.length_c   1.000
_cell.angle_alpha   90.00
_cell.angle_beta   90.00
_cell.angle_gamma   90.00
#
_symmetry.space_group_name_H-M   'P 1'
#
loop_
_entity.id
_entity.type
_entity.pdbx_description
1 polymer ?
#
loop_
_entity_poly.entity_id
_entity_poly.type
_entity_poly.pdbx_seq_one_letter_code
_entity_poly.pdbx_strand_id
1 'polypeptide(L)'
;MKKYKKNGATGKAGEYYFAYWMVRNFKWPCRLLDIDVGIDAQVEIFEDEISTGDFFAVQIKSTVENDPDMSIDLSDFMYWQQLESQVILVRILMGDNHSEPVMYWKSFSKEYLDEIVMEMGTTGFQSKKVLFSESDKLTSESKDSWKEAILSDTDKRLIRVARSLLKSLKEHDLDNFVEEDYNLQNENKDFISFNSEIDTFNHHFIDYEELIDAVCLDRRLIIRAPFIGEVIDYFEENESILLYMFNNAFNGIKVGRTPNQILPRNLSREIKRQTEDWVYHMTGF
;
A
#
# COMPACT_ATOMS: atom_id res chain seq x y z
N MET A 1 -12.08 -14.10 -52.56
CA MET A 1 -10.88 -13.66 -51.81
C MET A 1 -11.23 -13.60 -50.32
N LYS A 2 -10.55 -14.35 -49.44
CA LYS A 2 -10.82 -14.28 -47.99
C LYS A 2 -10.24 -12.96 -47.45
N LYS A 3 -11.03 -12.16 -46.76
CA LYS A 3 -10.60 -10.90 -46.14
C LYS A 3 -10.54 -11.09 -44.62
N TYR A 4 -9.41 -10.75 -44.01
CA TYR A 4 -9.30 -10.65 -42.56
C TYR A 4 -10.02 -9.38 -42.09
N LYS A 5 -10.75 -9.43 -40.96
CA LYS A 5 -11.43 -8.24 -40.41
C LYS A 5 -10.36 -7.22 -39.95
N LYS A 6 -10.24 -6.10 -40.68
CA LYS A 6 -9.22 -5.06 -40.41
C LYS A 6 -9.25 -4.53 -38.97
N ASN A 7 -10.44 -4.23 -38.44
CA ASN A 7 -10.56 -3.58 -37.12
C ASN A 7 -10.16 -4.50 -35.96
N GLY A 8 -10.26 -5.83 -36.13
CA GLY A 8 -9.78 -6.79 -35.13
C GLY A 8 -8.26 -7.00 -35.17
N ALA A 9 -7.60 -6.72 -36.30
CA ALA A 9 -6.16 -6.92 -36.43
C ALA A 9 -5.36 -5.97 -35.52
N THR A 10 -5.70 -4.68 -35.52
CA THR A 10 -5.02 -3.67 -34.69
C THR A 10 -5.25 -3.92 -33.21
N GLY A 11 -6.50 -4.21 -32.81
CA GLY A 11 -6.83 -4.55 -31.42
C GLY A 11 -6.02 -5.75 -30.94
N LYS A 12 -6.07 -6.87 -31.68
CA LYS A 12 -5.38 -8.09 -31.31
C LYS A 12 -3.85 -7.96 -31.32
N ALA A 13 -3.29 -7.22 -32.28
CA ALA A 13 -1.86 -6.93 -32.31
C ALA A 13 -1.41 -6.16 -31.06
N GLY A 14 -2.21 -5.18 -30.62
CA GLY A 14 -1.92 -4.44 -29.40
C GLY A 14 -2.05 -5.28 -28.14
N GLU A 15 -3.05 -6.16 -28.02
CA GLU A 15 -3.14 -7.12 -26.91
C GLU A 15 -1.88 -7.98 -26.80
N TYR A 16 -1.43 -8.57 -27.91
CA TYR A 16 -0.20 -9.38 -27.93
C TYR A 16 1.04 -8.56 -27.60
N TYR A 17 1.13 -7.33 -28.12
CA TYR A 17 2.24 -6.42 -27.82
C TYR A 17 2.29 -6.06 -26.34
N PHE A 18 1.16 -5.73 -25.74
CA PHE A 18 1.04 -5.45 -24.31
C PHE A 18 1.50 -6.65 -23.48
N ALA A 19 0.99 -7.85 -23.75
CA ALA A 19 1.39 -9.05 -23.01
C ALA A 19 2.90 -9.33 -23.12
N TYR A 20 3.47 -9.21 -24.32
CA TYR A 20 4.92 -9.29 -24.52
C TYR A 20 5.66 -8.24 -23.68
N TRP A 21 5.21 -6.99 -23.73
CA TRP A 21 5.86 -5.89 -23.04
C TRP A 21 5.83 -6.07 -21.52
N MET A 22 4.70 -6.48 -20.95
CA MET A 22 4.56 -6.72 -19.51
C MET A 22 5.51 -7.81 -19.02
N VAL A 23 5.54 -8.96 -19.71
CA VAL A 23 6.43 -10.07 -19.37
C VAL A 23 7.89 -9.67 -19.54
N ARG A 24 8.23 -8.92 -20.60
CA ARG A 24 9.61 -8.53 -20.90
C ARG A 24 10.15 -7.50 -19.89
N ASN A 25 9.36 -6.48 -19.57
CA ASN A 25 9.81 -5.32 -18.81
C ASN A 25 9.49 -5.42 -17.31
N PHE A 26 8.27 -5.81 -16.94
CA PHE A 26 7.89 -5.94 -15.53
C PHE A 26 8.24 -7.31 -14.95
N LYS A 27 8.47 -8.32 -15.79
CA LYS A 27 8.61 -9.73 -15.38
C LYS A 27 7.34 -10.28 -14.72
N TRP A 28 6.19 -9.71 -15.09
CA TRP A 28 4.89 -10.11 -14.57
C TRP A 28 4.15 -10.94 -15.60
N PRO A 29 3.57 -12.09 -15.20
CA PRO A 29 2.70 -12.86 -16.06
C PRO A 29 1.51 -12.02 -16.53
N CYS A 30 1.24 -12.06 -17.84
CA CYS A 30 0.07 -11.44 -18.44
C CYS A 30 -0.75 -12.53 -19.15
N ARG A 31 -2.01 -12.67 -18.74
CA ARG A 31 -2.97 -13.62 -19.31
C ARG A 31 -3.94 -12.85 -20.19
N LEU A 32 -3.88 -13.07 -21.50
CA LEU A 32 -4.88 -12.54 -22.42
C LEU A 32 -6.19 -13.31 -22.26
N LEU A 33 -7.30 -12.60 -22.31
CA LEU A 33 -8.63 -13.18 -22.25
C LEU A 33 -9.18 -13.36 -23.67
N ASP A 34 -9.82 -14.50 -23.92
CA ASP A 34 -10.40 -14.82 -25.23
C ASP A 34 -11.84 -14.32 -25.40
N ILE A 35 -12.40 -13.71 -24.35
CA ILE A 35 -13.79 -13.24 -24.29
C ILE A 35 -13.80 -11.72 -24.18
N ASP A 36 -14.50 -11.06 -25.11
CA ASP A 36 -14.68 -9.61 -25.13
C ASP A 36 -15.86 -9.21 -24.24
N VAL A 37 -15.57 -8.96 -22.96
CA VAL A 37 -16.54 -8.49 -21.94
C VAL A 37 -16.08 -7.19 -21.29
N GLY A 38 -15.20 -6.43 -21.95
CA GLY A 38 -14.70 -5.15 -21.41
C GLY A 38 -13.52 -5.29 -20.44
N ILE A 39 -12.82 -6.44 -20.46
CA ILE A 39 -11.46 -6.65 -19.96
C ILE A 39 -10.75 -7.58 -20.95
N ASP A 40 -9.55 -7.20 -21.40
CA ASP A 40 -8.79 -7.92 -22.42
C ASP A 40 -7.66 -8.78 -21.84
N ALA A 41 -7.17 -8.44 -20.64
CA ALA A 41 -6.09 -9.17 -19.99
C ALA A 41 -6.16 -9.12 -18.46
N GLN A 42 -5.45 -10.05 -17.83
CA GLN A 42 -5.12 -10.03 -16.41
C GLN A 42 -3.61 -10.02 -16.23
N VAL A 43 -3.12 -9.12 -15.37
CA VAL A 43 -1.70 -9.05 -15.02
C VAL A 43 -1.54 -9.43 -13.56
N GLU A 44 -0.72 -10.43 -13.28
CA GLU A 44 -0.39 -10.86 -11.92
C GLU A 44 0.82 -10.07 -11.40
N ILE A 45 0.71 -9.52 -10.21
CA ILE A 45 1.81 -8.79 -9.58
C ILE A 45 2.78 -9.80 -8.97
N PHE A 46 4.08 -9.58 -9.21
CA PHE A 46 5.16 -10.31 -8.58
C PHE A 46 6.12 -9.35 -7.88
N GLU A 47 6.55 -9.72 -6.69
CA GLU A 47 7.62 -9.07 -5.92
C GLU A 47 8.77 -10.06 -5.75
N ASP A 48 10.00 -9.67 -6.10
CA ASP A 48 11.18 -10.55 -6.02
C ASP A 48 10.98 -11.98 -6.57
N GLU A 49 10.34 -12.07 -7.74
CA GLU A 49 9.98 -13.34 -8.42
C GLU A 49 8.94 -14.21 -7.70
N ILE A 50 8.33 -13.70 -6.63
CA ILE A 50 7.26 -14.32 -5.86
C ILE A 50 5.92 -13.70 -6.27
N SER A 51 4.93 -14.53 -6.58
CA SER A 51 3.55 -14.05 -6.83
C SER A 51 2.97 -13.43 -5.57
N THR A 52 2.34 -12.26 -5.69
CA THR A 52 1.58 -11.65 -4.59
C THR A 52 0.16 -12.19 -4.49
N GLY A 53 -0.31 -12.90 -5.53
CA GLY A 53 -1.70 -13.32 -5.68
C GLY A 53 -2.67 -12.19 -6.04
N ASP A 54 -2.17 -10.98 -6.31
CA ASP A 54 -2.98 -9.84 -6.71
C ASP A 54 -2.96 -9.67 -8.24
N PHE A 55 -4.10 -9.21 -8.77
CA PHE A 55 -4.33 -9.09 -10.21
C PHE A 55 -4.88 -7.72 -10.58
N PHE A 56 -4.34 -7.17 -11.66
CA PHE A 56 -5.01 -6.12 -12.41
C PHE A 56 -5.94 -6.73 -13.46
N ALA A 57 -7.14 -6.18 -13.57
CA ALA A 57 -7.96 -6.35 -14.75
C ALA A 57 -7.59 -5.25 -15.75
N VAL A 58 -7.22 -5.61 -16.98
CA VAL A 58 -6.68 -4.65 -17.96
C VAL A 58 -7.59 -4.58 -19.18
N GLN A 59 -8.08 -3.37 -19.49
CA GLN A 59 -8.68 -3.06 -20.77
C GLN A 59 -7.62 -2.46 -21.70
N ILE A 60 -7.48 -2.99 -22.90
CA ILE A 60 -6.50 -2.61 -23.91
C ILE A 60 -7.22 -2.01 -25.11
N LYS A 61 -6.85 -0.79 -25.50
CA LYS A 61 -7.47 -0.08 -26.63
C LYS A 61 -6.38 0.41 -27.57
N SER A 62 -6.28 -0.22 -28.73
CA SER A 62 -5.21 0.05 -29.70
C SER A 62 -5.70 0.89 -30.87
N THR A 63 -4.84 1.76 -31.40
CA THR A 63 -5.13 2.59 -32.58
C THR A 63 -3.92 2.70 -33.49
N VAL A 64 -4.13 3.01 -34.76
CA VAL A 64 -3.07 3.41 -35.70
C VAL A 64 -2.88 4.92 -35.75
N GLU A 65 -3.76 5.67 -35.08
CA GLU A 65 -3.64 7.12 -34.94
C GLU A 65 -2.54 7.47 -33.93
N ASN A 66 -2.06 8.72 -33.98
CA ASN A 66 -1.04 9.21 -33.06
C ASN A 66 -1.65 9.94 -31.83
N ASP A 67 -2.98 9.96 -31.71
CA ASP A 67 -3.68 10.57 -30.57
C ASP A 67 -3.95 9.50 -29.48
N PRO A 68 -3.35 9.65 -28.28
CA PRO A 68 -3.60 8.72 -27.18
C PRO A 68 -4.96 8.92 -26.53
N ASP A 69 -5.59 10.08 -26.68
CA ASP A 69 -6.89 10.31 -26.07
C ASP A 69 -7.97 9.39 -26.63
N MET A 70 -8.96 9.04 -25.80
CA MET A 70 -10.08 8.23 -26.26
C MET A 70 -11.36 8.46 -25.45
N SER A 71 -12.51 8.15 -26.05
CA SER A 71 -13.79 8.11 -25.33
C SER A 71 -14.07 6.71 -24.82
N ILE A 72 -14.55 6.61 -23.59
CA ILE A 72 -15.00 5.36 -22.96
C ILE A 72 -16.49 5.50 -22.65
N ASP A 73 -17.26 4.46 -22.95
CA ASP A 73 -18.70 4.46 -22.76
C ASP A 73 -19.07 4.27 -21.28
N LEU A 74 -20.21 4.84 -20.86
CA LEU A 74 -20.71 4.73 -19.49
C LEU A 74 -20.87 3.27 -19.04
N SER A 75 -21.29 2.39 -19.96
CA SER A 75 -21.44 0.96 -19.68
C SER A 75 -20.13 0.29 -19.28
N ASP A 76 -19.00 0.72 -19.85
CA ASP A 76 -17.68 0.18 -19.50
C ASP A 76 -17.30 0.63 -18.09
N PHE A 77 -17.49 1.90 -17.75
CA PHE A 77 -17.25 2.40 -16.39
C PHE A 77 -18.13 1.71 -15.34
N MET A 78 -19.42 1.54 -15.63
CA MET A 78 -20.35 0.83 -14.74
C MET A 78 -19.96 -0.63 -14.56
N TYR A 79 -19.44 -1.28 -15.61
CA TYR A 79 -18.93 -2.63 -15.51
C TYR A 79 -17.66 -2.68 -14.65
N TRP A 80 -16.69 -1.79 -14.89
CA TRP A 80 -15.44 -1.71 -14.12
C TRP A 80 -15.68 -1.43 -12.63
N GLN A 81 -16.67 -0.61 -12.30
CA GLN A 81 -17.08 -0.30 -10.92
C GLN A 81 -17.50 -1.55 -10.14
N GLN A 82 -18.07 -2.55 -10.84
CA GLN A 82 -18.53 -3.80 -10.23
C GLN A 82 -17.41 -4.83 -10.04
N LEU A 83 -16.23 -4.61 -10.59
CA LEU A 83 -15.11 -5.52 -10.44
C LEU A 83 -14.45 -5.33 -9.07
N GLU A 84 -14.03 -6.44 -8.46
CA GLU A 84 -13.22 -6.40 -7.23
C GLU A 84 -11.75 -6.07 -7.52
N SER A 85 -11.28 -6.39 -8.72
CA SER A 85 -9.92 -6.10 -9.14
C SER A 85 -9.78 -4.65 -9.61
N GLN A 86 -8.63 -4.06 -9.29
CA GLN A 86 -8.22 -2.76 -9.81
C GLN A 86 -8.16 -2.81 -11.34
N VAL A 87 -8.87 -1.89 -12.00
CA VAL A 87 -8.88 -1.79 -13.46
C VAL A 87 -7.77 -0.86 -13.93
N ILE A 88 -7.02 -1.31 -14.94
CA ILE A 88 -6.06 -0.50 -15.69
C ILE A 88 -6.55 -0.36 -17.12
N LEU A 89 -6.66 0.87 -17.59
CA LEU A 89 -6.88 1.16 -19.01
C LEU A 89 -5.52 1.39 -19.68
N VAL A 90 -5.27 0.67 -20.77
CA VAL A 90 -4.07 0.80 -21.60
C VAL A 90 -4.47 1.29 -22.99
N ARG A 91 -3.83 2.37 -23.43
CA ARG A 91 -3.91 2.87 -24.79
C ARG A 91 -2.63 2.53 -25.54
N ILE A 92 -2.74 1.98 -26.74
CA ILE A 92 -1.58 1.64 -27.57
C ILE A 92 -1.64 2.37 -28.91
N LEU A 93 -0.60 3.15 -29.20
CA LEU A 93 -0.40 3.81 -30.49
C LEU A 93 0.50 2.94 -31.36
N MET A 94 -0.11 2.34 -32.38
CA MET A 94 0.52 1.44 -33.37
C MET A 94 0.90 2.17 -34.66
N GLY A 95 0.83 3.51 -34.69
CA GLY A 95 1.00 4.30 -35.91
C GLY A 95 2.38 4.16 -36.56
N ASP A 96 2.41 4.22 -37.90
CA ASP A 96 3.61 4.02 -38.73
C ASP A 96 4.75 5.02 -38.46
N ASN A 97 4.46 6.12 -37.75
CA ASN A 97 5.43 7.16 -37.41
C ASN A 97 6.34 6.77 -36.23
N HIS A 98 6.06 5.65 -35.56
CA HIS A 98 6.87 5.14 -34.47
C HIS A 98 7.65 3.90 -34.90
N SER A 99 8.94 3.83 -34.53
CA SER A 99 9.73 2.62 -34.74
C SER A 99 9.22 1.44 -33.90
N GLU A 100 8.55 1.73 -32.78
CA GLU A 100 7.93 0.77 -31.87
C GLU A 100 6.61 1.34 -31.32
N PRO A 101 5.60 0.52 -31.03
CA PRO A 101 4.34 1.02 -30.47
C PRO A 101 4.54 1.72 -29.11
N VAL A 102 3.85 2.85 -28.94
CA VAL A 102 3.89 3.64 -27.70
C VAL A 102 2.65 3.31 -26.87
N MET A 103 2.84 3.10 -25.56
CA MET A 103 1.75 2.77 -24.65
C MET A 103 1.55 3.85 -23.60
N TYR A 104 0.29 4.09 -23.26
CA TYR A 104 -0.13 4.94 -22.15
C TYR A 104 -1.06 4.14 -21.25
N TRP A 105 -1.11 4.50 -19.97
CA TRP A 105 -1.94 3.78 -19.00
C TRP A 105 -2.54 4.70 -17.94
N LYS A 106 -3.69 4.29 -17.39
CA LYS A 106 -4.29 4.87 -16.19
C LYS A 106 -4.94 3.80 -15.33
N SER A 107 -4.83 3.93 -14.02
CA SER A 107 -5.58 3.14 -13.05
C SER A 107 -6.88 3.84 -12.67
N PHE A 108 -7.94 3.05 -12.48
CA PHE A 108 -9.27 3.54 -12.07
C PHE A 108 -9.66 2.96 -10.71
N SER A 109 -9.42 3.70 -9.62
CA SER A 109 -9.82 3.24 -8.28
C SER A 109 -11.35 3.15 -8.19
N LYS A 110 -11.88 2.42 -7.20
CA LYS A 110 -13.34 2.33 -7.00
C LYS A 110 -13.95 3.70 -6.74
N GLU A 111 -13.30 4.52 -5.91
CA GLU A 111 -13.76 5.87 -5.59
C GLU A 111 -13.83 6.73 -6.86
N TYR A 112 -12.81 6.64 -7.73
CA TYR A 112 -12.80 7.38 -8.98
C TYR A 112 -13.86 6.90 -9.97
N LEU A 113 -14.13 5.59 -10.03
CA LEU A 113 -15.21 5.03 -10.84
C LEU A 113 -16.59 5.45 -10.33
N ASP A 114 -16.79 5.47 -9.01
CA ASP A 114 -18.02 5.95 -8.37
C ASP A 114 -18.31 7.40 -8.74
N GLU A 115 -17.29 8.26 -8.69
CA GLU A 115 -17.39 9.67 -9.11
C GLU A 115 -17.78 9.81 -10.58
N ILE A 116 -17.13 9.05 -11.49
CA ILE A 116 -17.43 9.09 -12.93
C ILE A 116 -18.88 8.65 -13.20
N VAL A 117 -19.30 7.52 -12.64
CA VAL A 117 -20.64 6.96 -12.88
C VAL A 117 -21.72 7.90 -12.33
N MET A 118 -21.50 8.49 -11.16
CA MET A 118 -22.41 9.49 -10.58
C MET A 118 -22.49 10.77 -11.43
N GLU A 119 -21.35 11.31 -11.85
CA GLU A 119 -21.28 12.51 -12.71
C GLU A 119 -22.02 12.28 -14.04
N MET A 120 -21.76 11.16 -14.71
CA MET A 120 -22.37 10.84 -16.00
C MET A 120 -23.87 10.54 -15.87
N GLY A 121 -24.29 9.91 -14.77
CA GLY A 121 -25.70 9.65 -14.48
C GLY A 121 -26.53 10.92 -14.26
N THR A 122 -25.92 11.99 -13.75
CA THR A 122 -26.60 13.29 -13.54
C THR A 122 -26.63 14.15 -14.81
N THR A 123 -25.57 14.12 -15.62
CA THR A 123 -25.44 14.90 -16.85
C THR A 123 -26.12 14.26 -18.07
N GLY A 124 -26.34 12.93 -18.04
CA GLY A 124 -26.91 12.17 -19.14
C GLY A 124 -25.91 11.80 -20.26
N PHE A 125 -24.62 12.13 -20.09
CA PHE A 125 -23.58 11.76 -21.04
C PHE A 125 -23.42 10.23 -21.12
N GLN A 126 -23.26 9.70 -22.33
CA GLN A 126 -23.10 8.26 -22.58
C GLN A 126 -21.64 7.82 -22.71
N SER A 127 -20.70 8.77 -22.80
CA SER A 127 -19.27 8.49 -22.80
C SER A 127 -18.50 9.65 -22.16
N LYS A 128 -17.30 9.36 -21.64
CA LYS A 128 -16.37 10.34 -21.08
C LYS A 128 -15.01 10.20 -21.77
N LYS A 129 -14.44 11.35 -22.13
CA LYS A 129 -13.10 11.41 -22.73
C LYS A 129 -12.04 11.20 -21.65
N VAL A 130 -11.19 10.19 -21.84
CA VAL A 130 -9.99 9.96 -21.06
C VAL A 130 -8.82 10.64 -21.78
N LEU A 131 -8.16 11.54 -21.07
CA LEU A 131 -7.03 12.32 -21.58
C LEU A 131 -5.71 11.70 -21.13
N PHE A 132 -4.76 11.57 -22.04
CA PHE A 132 -3.43 11.07 -21.74
C PHE A 132 -2.37 12.14 -21.97
N SER A 133 -1.34 12.10 -21.14
CA SER A 133 -0.19 12.99 -21.18
C SER A 133 1.12 12.20 -21.19
N GLU A 134 2.24 12.89 -21.34
CA GLU A 134 3.56 12.24 -21.32
C GLU A 134 3.87 11.52 -20.01
N SER A 135 3.32 11.96 -18.88
CA SER A 135 3.46 11.26 -17.60
C SER A 135 2.64 9.97 -17.51
N ASP A 136 1.68 9.76 -18.42
CA ASP A 136 0.89 8.54 -18.49
C ASP A 136 1.54 7.48 -19.39
N LYS A 137 2.72 7.75 -19.97
CA LYS A 137 3.43 6.77 -20.78
C LYS A 137 3.83 5.56 -19.92
N LEU A 138 3.56 4.37 -20.45
CA LEU A 138 3.97 3.12 -19.84
C LEU A 138 5.45 2.88 -20.16
N THR A 139 6.29 2.95 -19.12
CA THR A 139 7.72 2.71 -19.18
C THR A 139 8.11 1.64 -18.15
N SER A 140 9.35 1.13 -18.22
CA SER A 140 9.85 0.20 -17.20
C SER A 140 9.81 0.77 -15.79
N GLU A 141 9.91 2.10 -15.66
CA GLU A 141 9.84 2.83 -14.39
C GLU A 141 8.41 2.90 -13.83
N SER A 142 7.39 2.68 -14.67
CA SER A 142 5.99 2.65 -14.23
C SER A 142 5.66 1.46 -13.31
N LYS A 143 6.58 0.50 -13.14
CA LYS A 143 6.34 -0.73 -12.36
C LYS A 143 5.92 -0.40 -10.92
N ASP A 144 6.59 0.54 -10.27
CA ASP A 144 6.27 0.92 -8.88
C ASP A 144 4.94 1.66 -8.81
N SER A 145 4.62 2.53 -9.78
CA SER A 145 3.30 3.17 -9.87
C SER A 145 2.17 2.16 -10.07
N TRP A 146 2.41 1.06 -10.80
CA TRP A 146 1.45 -0.04 -10.89
C TRP A 146 1.30 -0.72 -9.54
N LYS A 147 2.38 -1.06 -8.84
CA LYS A 147 2.29 -1.65 -7.49
C LYS A 147 1.47 -0.75 -6.55
N GLU A 148 1.74 0.55 -6.53
CA GLU A 148 0.99 1.50 -5.71
C GLU A 148 -0.50 1.58 -6.07
N ALA A 149 -0.86 1.32 -7.33
CA ALA A 149 -2.25 1.34 -7.77
C ALA A 149 -3.09 0.19 -7.19
N ILE A 150 -2.49 -0.93 -6.78
CA ILE A 150 -3.24 -2.04 -6.14
C ILE A 150 -3.54 -1.75 -4.66
N LEU A 151 -2.78 -0.83 -4.04
CA LEU A 151 -2.86 -0.58 -2.61
C LEU A 151 -4.15 0.17 -2.28
N SER A 152 -4.94 -0.40 -1.37
CA SER A 152 -6.09 0.26 -0.79
C SER A 152 -5.67 1.46 0.08
N ASP A 153 -6.61 2.34 0.41
CA ASP A 153 -6.36 3.43 1.34
C ASP A 153 -5.98 2.94 2.74
N THR A 154 -6.47 1.76 3.12
CA THR A 154 -6.06 1.10 4.37
C THR A 154 -4.60 0.65 4.28
N ASP A 155 -4.18 0.00 3.19
CA ASP A 155 -2.77 -0.40 3.01
C ASP A 155 -1.85 0.84 3.05
N LYS A 156 -2.22 1.91 2.33
CA LYS A 156 -1.48 3.18 2.33
C LYS A 156 -1.40 3.82 3.72
N ARG A 157 -2.45 3.73 4.52
CA ARG A 157 -2.43 4.19 5.93
C ARG A 157 -1.43 3.38 6.74
N LEU A 158 -1.48 2.06 6.65
CA LEU A 158 -0.59 1.15 7.39
C LEU A 158 0.87 1.36 7.01
N ILE A 159 1.18 1.60 5.73
CA ILE A 159 2.54 1.96 5.30
C ILE A 159 3.00 3.27 5.97
N ARG A 160 2.12 4.26 6.14
CA ARG A 160 2.46 5.51 6.85
C ARG A 160 2.70 5.27 8.35
N VAL A 161 1.89 4.42 8.98
CA VAL A 161 2.09 3.99 10.39
C VAL A 161 3.46 3.34 10.53
N ALA A 162 3.78 2.35 9.70
CA ALA A 162 5.09 1.68 9.70
C ALA A 162 6.25 2.66 9.50
N ARG A 163 6.14 3.61 8.58
CA ARG A 163 7.18 4.64 8.36
C ARG A 163 7.37 5.55 9.57
N SER A 164 6.27 5.96 10.21
CA SER A 164 6.28 6.79 11.41
C SER A 164 6.92 6.06 12.58
N LEU A 165 6.50 4.81 12.81
CA LEU A 165 7.03 3.93 13.85
C LEU A 165 8.53 3.74 13.67
N LEU A 166 8.99 3.27 12.50
CA LEU A 166 10.42 3.04 12.26
C LEU A 166 11.25 4.29 12.46
N LYS A 167 10.76 5.45 11.98
CA LYS A 167 11.45 6.71 12.17
C LYS A 167 11.63 7.01 13.66
N SER A 168 10.56 6.89 14.44
CA SER A 168 10.61 7.17 15.88
C SER A 168 11.48 6.16 16.63
N LEU A 169 11.44 4.88 16.27
CA LEU A 169 12.32 3.87 16.88
C LEU A 169 13.81 4.16 16.61
N LYS A 170 14.14 4.60 15.40
CA LYS A 170 15.52 4.98 15.04
C LYS A 170 16.04 6.20 15.80
N GLU A 171 15.16 7.07 16.30
CA GLU A 171 15.55 8.20 17.15
C GLU A 171 16.03 7.74 18.54
N HIS A 172 15.76 6.49 18.94
CA HIS A 172 16.22 5.90 20.20
C HIS A 172 17.56 5.17 20.12
N ASP A 173 18.18 5.06 18.93
CA ASP A 173 19.47 4.40 18.72
C ASP A 173 19.57 3.00 19.39
N LEU A 174 18.54 2.19 19.19
CA LEU A 174 18.37 0.88 19.84
C LEU A 174 19.53 -0.08 19.55
N ASP A 175 20.14 0.03 18.37
CA ASP A 175 21.30 -0.78 17.96
C ASP A 175 22.53 -0.59 18.85
N ASN A 176 22.66 0.58 19.49
CA ASN A 176 23.78 0.92 20.38
C ASN A 176 23.34 1.06 21.85
N PHE A 177 22.18 0.49 22.21
CA PHE A 177 21.61 0.64 23.53
C PHE A 177 22.51 0.05 24.63
N VAL A 178 22.84 0.88 25.63
CA VAL A 178 23.56 0.49 26.84
C VAL A 178 22.77 0.96 28.07
N GLU A 179 22.35 0.02 28.92
CA GLU A 179 21.50 0.31 30.09
C GLU A 179 22.13 1.35 31.05
N GLU A 180 23.44 1.28 31.26
CA GLU A 180 24.18 2.19 32.14
C GLU A 180 24.14 3.64 31.61
N ASP A 181 24.40 3.83 30.32
CA ASP A 181 24.35 5.14 29.67
C ASP A 181 22.93 5.73 29.69
N TYR A 182 21.92 4.89 29.47
CA TYR A 182 20.53 5.30 29.54
C TYR A 182 20.13 5.76 30.95
N ASN A 183 20.56 5.04 31.99
CA ASN A 183 20.30 5.43 33.38
C ASN A 183 20.97 6.78 33.74
N LEU A 184 22.21 7.01 33.29
CA LEU A 184 22.90 8.29 33.50
C LEU A 184 22.18 9.47 32.85
N GLN A 185 21.60 9.27 31.66
CA GLN A 185 20.77 10.30 31.01
C GLN A 185 19.50 10.62 31.82
N ASN A 186 18.94 9.62 32.51
CA ASN A 186 17.68 9.76 33.25
C ASN A 186 17.80 10.48 34.59
N GLU A 187 18.98 10.50 35.23
CA GLU A 187 19.20 11.18 36.52
C GLU A 187 18.83 12.68 36.50
N ASN A 188 18.82 13.29 35.30
CA ASN A 188 18.52 14.71 35.11
C ASN A 188 17.13 14.98 34.49
N LYS A 189 16.32 13.96 34.22
CA LYS A 189 14.99 14.14 33.60
C LYS A 189 13.95 14.60 34.61
N ASP A 190 13.08 15.51 34.17
CA ASP A 190 11.94 15.98 34.96
C ASP A 190 10.69 15.12 34.73
N PHE A 191 9.66 15.39 35.53
CA PHE A 191 8.39 14.67 35.43
C PHE A 191 7.72 14.75 34.04
N ILE A 192 7.81 15.91 33.38
CA ILE A 192 7.18 16.13 32.08
C ILE A 192 7.86 15.26 31.03
N SER A 193 9.19 15.17 31.09
CA SER A 193 10.01 14.36 30.18
C SER A 193 9.66 12.88 30.30
N PHE A 194 9.62 12.34 31.52
CA PHE A 194 9.23 10.94 31.72
C PHE A 194 7.80 10.64 31.29
N ASN A 195 6.84 11.54 31.54
CA ASN A 195 5.47 11.32 31.09
C ASN A 195 5.37 11.29 29.56
N SER A 196 6.10 12.16 28.88
CA SER A 196 6.19 12.14 27.41
C SER A 196 6.80 10.85 26.88
N GLU A 197 7.80 10.27 27.56
CA GLU A 197 8.41 9.00 27.17
C GLU A 197 7.44 7.82 27.31
N ILE A 198 6.68 7.77 28.40
CA ILE A 198 5.63 6.77 28.58
C ILE A 198 4.60 6.87 27.45
N ASP A 199 4.17 8.08 27.11
CA ASP A 199 3.27 8.29 25.98
C ASP A 199 3.91 7.77 24.68
N THR A 200 5.16 8.16 24.38
CA THR A 200 5.87 7.76 23.16
C THR A 200 5.99 6.25 23.02
N PHE A 201 6.52 5.56 24.04
CA PHE A 201 6.67 4.11 23.98
C PHE A 201 5.32 3.41 23.89
N ASN A 202 4.29 3.90 24.60
CA ASN A 202 2.95 3.33 24.47
C ASN A 202 2.39 3.47 23.04
N HIS A 203 2.63 4.59 22.36
CA HIS A 203 2.26 4.72 20.95
C HIS A 203 3.05 3.76 20.06
N HIS A 204 4.33 3.49 20.33
CA HIS A 204 5.08 2.49 19.57
C HIS A 204 4.45 1.10 19.63
N PHE A 205 4.05 0.65 20.83
CA PHE A 205 3.35 -0.64 20.98
C PHE A 205 1.97 -0.63 20.31
N ILE A 206 1.22 0.48 20.35
CA ILE A 206 -0.07 0.59 19.65
C ILE A 206 0.11 0.49 18.13
N ASP A 207 1.08 1.22 17.57
CA ASP A 207 1.37 1.19 16.14
C ASP A 207 1.81 -0.21 15.71
N TYR A 208 2.69 -0.87 16.48
CA TYR A 208 3.09 -2.25 16.24
C TYR A 208 1.89 -3.22 16.27
N GLU A 209 1.02 -3.10 17.28
CA GLU A 209 -0.18 -3.93 17.39
C GLU A 209 -1.15 -3.72 16.22
N GLU A 210 -1.32 -2.49 15.72
CA GLU A 210 -2.13 -2.21 14.52
C GLU A 210 -1.54 -2.92 13.29
N LEU A 211 -0.22 -2.84 13.11
CA LEU A 211 0.47 -3.49 11.99
C LEU A 211 0.35 -5.01 12.06
N ILE A 212 0.58 -5.61 13.23
CA ILE A 212 0.53 -7.07 13.39
C ILE A 212 -0.90 -7.60 13.17
N ASP A 213 -1.91 -6.91 13.71
CA ASP A 213 -3.30 -7.28 13.54
C ASP A 213 -3.69 -7.21 12.05
N ALA A 214 -3.24 -6.18 11.34
CA ALA A 214 -3.47 -6.05 9.90
C ALA A 214 -2.82 -7.18 9.09
N VAL A 215 -1.56 -7.54 9.40
CA VAL A 215 -0.86 -8.65 8.74
C VAL A 215 -1.51 -10.00 9.08
N CYS A 216 -2.05 -10.17 10.29
CA CYS A 216 -2.79 -11.36 10.67
C CYS A 216 -4.10 -11.51 9.88
N LEU A 217 -4.78 -10.39 9.58
CA LEU A 217 -6.01 -10.37 8.78
C LEU A 217 -5.75 -10.58 7.29
N ASP A 218 -4.69 -9.98 6.73
CA ASP A 218 -4.26 -10.21 5.36
C ASP A 218 -2.74 -10.43 5.27
N ARG A 219 -2.34 -11.70 5.25
CA ARG A 219 -0.92 -12.09 5.14
C ARG A 219 -0.25 -11.63 3.86
N ARG A 220 -1.01 -11.26 2.82
CA ARG A 220 -0.42 -10.73 1.57
C ARG A 220 0.05 -9.28 1.71
N LEU A 221 -0.33 -8.60 2.79
CA LEU A 221 0.10 -7.22 3.06
C LEU A 221 1.63 -7.09 3.05
N ILE A 222 2.35 -8.01 3.69
CA ILE A 222 3.82 -8.00 3.70
C ILE A 222 4.43 -8.36 2.34
N ILE A 223 3.68 -9.00 1.44
CA ILE A 223 4.15 -9.24 0.07
C ILE A 223 3.94 -7.98 -0.78
N ARG A 224 2.80 -7.29 -0.62
CA ARG A 224 2.50 -6.03 -1.31
C ARG A 224 3.35 -4.87 -0.82
N ALA A 225 3.67 -4.85 0.47
CA ALA A 225 4.45 -3.82 1.12
C ALA A 225 5.50 -4.46 2.07
N PRO A 226 6.60 -5.01 1.52
CA PRO A 226 7.65 -5.68 2.31
C PRO A 226 8.19 -4.87 3.48
N PHE A 227 8.26 -3.54 3.30
CA PHE A 227 8.65 -2.60 4.34
C PHE A 227 7.83 -2.73 5.64
N ILE A 228 6.55 -3.11 5.60
CA ILE A 228 5.77 -3.34 6.82
C ILE A 228 6.35 -4.52 7.62
N GLY A 229 6.74 -5.60 6.94
CA GLY A 229 7.39 -6.75 7.55
C GLY A 229 8.71 -6.36 8.20
N GLU A 230 9.54 -5.60 7.49
CA GLU A 230 10.83 -5.10 8.01
C GLU A 230 10.67 -4.29 9.32
N VAL A 231 9.61 -3.48 9.42
CA VAL A 231 9.35 -2.68 10.64
C VAL A 231 8.84 -3.54 11.79
N ILE A 232 7.99 -4.53 11.50
CA ILE A 232 7.54 -5.52 12.49
C ILE A 232 8.74 -6.29 13.03
N ASP A 233 9.58 -6.83 12.15
CA ASP A 233 10.78 -7.59 12.53
C ASP A 233 11.72 -6.73 13.38
N TYR A 234 11.99 -5.49 12.96
CA TYR A 234 12.83 -4.55 13.73
C TYR A 234 12.24 -4.23 15.12
N PHE A 235 10.91 -4.10 15.24
CA PHE A 235 10.26 -3.90 16.53
C PHE A 235 10.43 -5.13 17.42
N GLU A 236 10.15 -6.33 16.90
CA GLU A 236 10.23 -7.59 17.64
C GLU A 236 11.66 -7.88 18.14
N GLU A 237 12.67 -7.59 17.32
CA GLU A 237 14.09 -7.72 17.69
C GLU A 237 14.47 -6.79 18.87
N ASN A 238 13.77 -5.66 19.02
CA ASN A 238 14.06 -4.63 20.01
C ASN A 238 13.01 -4.52 21.14
N GLU A 239 11.99 -5.38 21.16
CA GLU A 239 10.85 -5.29 22.07
C GLU A 239 11.29 -5.25 23.55
N SER A 240 12.25 -6.09 23.93
CA SER A 240 12.74 -6.15 25.32
C SER A 240 13.42 -4.85 25.75
N ILE A 241 14.13 -4.18 24.83
CA ILE A 241 14.78 -2.89 25.11
C ILE A 241 13.70 -1.81 25.29
N LEU A 242 12.71 -1.78 24.40
CA LEU A 242 11.59 -0.83 24.48
C LEU A 242 10.79 -1.00 25.77
N LEU A 243 10.50 -2.24 26.17
CA LEU A 243 9.87 -2.54 27.46
C LEU A 243 10.74 -2.08 28.64
N TYR A 244 12.05 -2.31 28.59
CA TYR A 244 12.96 -1.81 29.62
C TYR A 244 12.91 -0.28 29.73
N MET A 245 12.99 0.44 28.61
CA MET A 245 12.94 1.91 28.58
C MET A 245 11.62 2.45 29.11
N PHE A 246 10.51 1.84 28.72
CA PHE A 246 9.18 2.16 29.25
C PHE A 246 9.10 1.96 30.78
N ASN A 247 9.56 0.81 31.27
CA ASN A 247 9.57 0.48 32.70
C ASN A 247 10.44 1.47 33.48
N ASN A 248 11.57 1.87 32.93
CA ASN A 248 12.45 2.84 33.54
C ASN A 248 11.76 4.22 33.65
N ALA A 249 11.14 4.70 32.56
CA ALA A 249 10.38 5.95 32.57
C ALA A 249 9.21 5.92 33.58
N PHE A 250 8.48 4.80 33.63
CA PHE A 250 7.43 4.56 34.62
C PHE A 250 7.96 4.63 36.06
N ASN A 251 9.05 3.92 36.34
CA ASN A 251 9.68 3.90 37.66
C ASN A 251 10.20 5.28 38.09
N GLY A 252 10.66 6.10 37.14
CA GLY A 252 11.10 7.47 37.39
C GLY A 252 10.01 8.37 38.00
N ILE A 253 8.73 8.07 37.76
CA ILE A 253 7.60 8.89 38.22
C ILE A 253 6.62 8.18 39.16
N LYS A 254 6.83 6.89 39.45
CA LYS A 254 5.94 6.12 40.35
C LYS A 254 5.95 6.56 41.81
N VAL A 255 6.96 7.32 42.25
CA VAL A 255 7.10 7.70 43.66
C VAL A 255 5.88 8.51 44.13
N GLY A 256 5.02 7.86 44.92
CA GLY A 256 3.79 8.45 45.47
C GLY A 256 2.59 8.48 44.52
N ARG A 257 2.61 7.72 43.41
CA ARG A 257 1.53 7.69 42.40
C ARG A 257 1.21 6.27 41.97
N THR A 258 -0.04 6.01 41.63
CA THR A 258 -0.50 4.70 41.12
C THR A 258 -0.32 4.61 39.60
N PRO A 259 -0.25 3.40 39.02
CA PRO A 259 -0.21 3.24 37.55
C PRO A 259 -1.33 3.99 36.84
N ASN A 260 -2.56 3.96 37.39
CA ASN A 260 -3.72 4.67 36.83
C ASN A 260 -3.60 6.19 36.83
N GLN A 261 -2.67 6.77 37.61
CA GLN A 261 -2.39 8.21 37.64
C GLN A 261 -1.29 8.63 36.66
N ILE A 262 -0.55 7.65 36.14
CA ILE A 262 0.65 7.85 35.33
C ILE A 262 0.39 7.44 33.87
N LEU A 263 -0.25 6.30 33.70
CA LEU A 263 -0.38 5.64 32.42
C LEU A 263 -1.41 6.34 31.51
N PRO A 264 -1.15 6.35 30.19
CA PRO A 264 -2.10 6.84 29.20
C PRO A 264 -3.47 6.18 29.32
N ARG A 265 -4.53 6.88 28.90
CA ARG A 265 -5.89 6.31 28.92
C ARG A 265 -6.07 5.15 27.94
N ASN A 266 -5.38 5.21 26.81
CA ASN A 266 -5.39 4.17 25.80
C ASN A 266 -4.05 3.44 25.86
N LEU A 267 -4.02 2.29 26.51
CA LEU A 267 -2.81 1.47 26.60
C LEU A 267 -2.80 0.43 25.50
N SER A 268 -1.61 0.16 24.98
CA SER A 268 -1.38 -1.04 24.18
C SER A 268 -1.75 -2.30 24.97
N ARG A 269 -2.10 -3.39 24.27
CA ARG A 269 -2.39 -4.67 24.92
C ARG A 269 -1.19 -5.14 25.75
N GLU A 270 0.01 -4.98 25.22
CA GLU A 270 1.23 -5.39 25.92
C GLU A 270 1.48 -4.57 27.20
N ILE A 271 1.38 -3.24 27.14
CA ILE A 271 1.57 -2.39 28.32
C ILE A 271 0.48 -2.62 29.36
N LYS A 272 -0.76 -2.86 28.92
CA LYS A 272 -1.85 -3.21 29.81
C LYS A 272 -1.55 -4.49 30.58
N ARG A 273 -0.99 -5.52 29.92
CA ARG A 273 -0.53 -6.76 30.55
C ARG A 273 0.54 -6.49 31.61
N GLN A 274 1.55 -5.68 31.27
CA GLN A 274 2.59 -5.27 32.23
C GLN A 274 2.01 -4.54 33.45
N THR A 275 1.00 -3.70 33.24
CA THR A 275 0.35 -2.94 34.31
C THR A 275 -0.37 -3.86 35.31
N GLU A 276 -1.04 -4.90 34.82
CA GLU A 276 -1.68 -5.91 35.67
C GLU A 276 -0.64 -6.61 36.55
N ASP A 277 0.51 -6.97 35.98
CA ASP A 277 1.64 -7.56 36.72
C ASP A 277 2.22 -6.60 37.77
N TRP A 278 2.39 -5.31 37.43
CA TRP A 278 2.88 -4.33 38.40
C TRP A 278 1.91 -4.12 39.56
N VAL A 279 0.61 -4.02 39.26
CA VAL A 279 -0.42 -3.88 40.29
C VAL A 279 -0.39 -5.10 41.20
N TYR A 280 -0.36 -6.31 40.64
CA TYR A 280 -0.24 -7.55 41.39
C TYR A 280 0.96 -7.52 42.35
N HIS A 281 2.15 -7.15 41.85
CA HIS A 281 3.36 -7.05 42.67
C HIS A 281 3.31 -5.95 43.73
N MET A 282 2.62 -4.84 43.48
CA MET A 282 2.47 -3.75 44.45
C MET A 282 1.42 -4.04 45.53
N THR A 283 0.37 -4.81 45.21
CA THR A 283 -0.74 -5.08 46.13
C THR A 283 -0.67 -6.44 46.81
N GLY A 284 0.15 -7.37 46.31
CA GLY A 284 0.35 -8.71 46.90
C GLY A 284 -0.89 -9.62 46.87
N PHE A 285 -1.84 -9.32 45.99
CA PHE A 285 -3.10 -10.05 45.77
C PHE A 285 -3.23 -10.43 44.31
#